data_AF-A0A1N6MBC7-F1
#
_entry.id   AF-A0A1N6MBC7-F1
#
_cell.length_a   1.000
_cell.length_b   1.000
_cell.length_c   1.000
_cell.angle_alpha   90.00
_cell.angle_beta   90.00
_cell.angle_gamma   90.00
#
_symmetry.space_group_name_H-M   'P 1'
#
loop_
_entity.id
_entity.type
_entity.pdbx_description
1 polymer ?
#
loop_
_entity_poly.entity_id
_entity_poly.type
_entity_poly.pdbx_seq_one_letter_code
_entity_poly.pdbx_strand_id
1 'polypeptide(L)'
;MRIFYFLVVAAIASSSSFIVHIISAEWLPSWVATQMQGMSIQPSWSVRYVALITSIEYGLGATVLYMLAREKLIIFGRMKATIIFSVLLMAIHGAFVRQPLMDFLIGNPIHVVVVQNGFKWLVWLLMSLIVIVGYESVNRFKYKANVGV
;
A
#
# COMPACT_ATOMS: atom_id res chain seq x y z
N MET A 1 9.89 14.87 23.11
CA MET A 1 10.36 13.48 22.89
C MET A 1 9.39 12.59 22.10
N ARG A 2 8.07 12.60 22.34
CA ARG A 2 7.12 11.73 21.61
C ARG A 2 7.10 11.92 20.10
N ILE A 3 7.16 13.18 19.65
CA ILE A 3 7.26 13.53 18.22
C ILE A 3 8.51 12.91 17.60
N PHE A 4 9.64 12.93 18.30
CA PHE A 4 10.88 12.30 17.83
C PHE A 4 10.70 10.80 17.61
N TYR A 5 10.08 10.06 18.54
CA TYR A 5 9.81 8.64 18.32
C TYR A 5 8.88 8.39 17.12
N PHE A 6 7.88 9.23 16.90
CA PHE A 6 7.04 9.13 15.69
C PHE A 6 7.81 9.43 14.41
N LEU A 7 8.76 10.39 14.43
CA LEU A 7 9.65 10.63 13.31
C LEU A 7 10.56 9.43 13.02
N VAL A 8 11.08 8.78 14.07
CA VAL A 8 11.86 7.53 13.92
C VAL A 8 10.99 6.42 13.32
N VAL A 9 9.76 6.22 13.80
CA VAL A 9 8.82 5.24 13.22
C VAL A 9 8.55 5.54 11.75
N ALA A 10 8.31 6.81 11.40
CA ALA A 10 8.10 7.24 10.02
C ALA A 10 9.33 6.96 9.14
N ALA A 11 10.54 7.27 9.63
CA ALA A 11 11.79 7.02 8.93
C ALA A 11 12.02 5.53 8.68
N ILE A 12 11.71 4.67 9.66
CA ILE A 12 11.82 3.21 9.52
C ILE A 12 10.80 2.70 8.51
N ALA A 13 9.55 3.15 8.59
CA ALA A 13 8.48 2.73 7.68
C ALA A 13 8.75 3.15 6.23
N SER A 14 9.28 4.37 6.02
CA SER A 14 9.68 4.83 4.70
C SER A 14 10.87 4.03 4.16
N SER A 15 11.88 3.78 5.01
CA SER A 15 13.09 3.05 4.61
C SER A 15 12.78 1.61 4.21
N SER A 16 11.94 0.90 4.97
CA SER A 16 11.57 -0.49 4.65
C SER A 16 10.83 -0.59 3.31
N SER A 17 9.94 0.36 3.05
CA SER A 17 9.15 0.41 1.83
C SER A 17 10.01 0.80 0.63
N PHE A 18 11.02 1.64 0.85
CA PHE A 18 12.00 2.04 -0.16
C PHE A 18 12.91 0.88 -0.59
N ILE A 19 13.29 -0.02 0.32
CA ILE A 19 14.05 -1.23 -0.04
C ILE A 19 13.27 -2.09 -1.04
N VAL A 20 11.98 -2.33 -0.77
CA VAL A 20 11.12 -3.08 -1.71
C VAL A 20 10.98 -2.32 -3.04
N HIS A 21 10.88 -0.99 -2.98
CA HIS A 21 10.83 -0.15 -4.17
C HIS A 21 12.10 -0.29 -5.04
N ILE A 22 13.30 -0.22 -4.45
CA ILE A 22 14.56 -0.39 -5.19
C ILE A 22 14.61 -1.77 -5.86
N ILE A 23 14.35 -2.84 -5.10
CA ILE A 23 14.35 -4.20 -5.63
C ILE A 23 13.38 -4.31 -6.81
N SER A 24 12.17 -3.75 -6.66
CA SER A 24 11.19 -3.73 -7.73
C SER A 24 11.62 -2.84 -8.90
N ALA A 25 12.35 -1.75 -8.70
CA ALA A 25 12.76 -0.85 -9.78
C ALA A 25 13.90 -1.43 -10.62
N GLU A 26 14.83 -2.16 -10.01
CA GLU A 26 15.98 -2.73 -10.70
C GLU A 26 15.67 -4.06 -11.39
N TRP A 27 14.99 -4.97 -10.68
CA TRP A 27 14.78 -6.33 -11.17
C TRP A 27 13.49 -6.47 -11.99
N LEU A 28 12.38 -5.88 -11.53
CA LEU A 28 11.06 -6.13 -12.11
C LEU A 28 10.95 -5.72 -13.60
N PRO A 29 11.49 -4.58 -14.07
CA PRO A 29 11.35 -4.21 -15.48
C PRO A 29 12.03 -5.21 -16.41
N SER A 30 13.21 -5.71 -16.02
CA SER A 30 13.94 -6.71 -16.81
C SER A 30 13.19 -8.04 -16.83
N TRP A 31 12.68 -8.50 -15.69
CA TRP A 31 11.85 -9.70 -15.62
C TRP A 31 10.57 -9.55 -16.46
N VAL A 32 9.84 -8.45 -16.34
CA VAL A 32 8.64 -8.16 -17.14
C VAL A 32 8.97 -8.17 -18.63
N ALA A 33 10.07 -7.55 -19.04
CA ALA A 33 10.49 -7.53 -20.45
C ALA A 33 10.69 -8.95 -21.01
N THR A 34 11.30 -9.86 -20.24
CA THR A 34 11.43 -11.27 -20.65
C THR A 34 10.08 -11.98 -20.75
N GLN A 35 9.16 -11.71 -19.82
CA GLN A 35 7.82 -12.30 -19.84
C GLN A 35 6.97 -11.76 -20.98
N MET A 36 7.23 -10.53 -21.43
CA MET A 36 6.48 -9.82 -22.47
C MET A 36 7.05 -9.99 -23.88
N GLN A 37 8.11 -10.79 -24.07
CA GLN A 37 8.72 -10.98 -25.39
C GLN A 37 7.72 -11.56 -26.39
N GLY A 38 7.57 -10.88 -27.54
CA GLY A 38 6.67 -11.29 -28.61
C GLY A 38 5.19 -11.00 -28.36
N MET A 39 4.83 -10.32 -27.26
CA MET A 39 3.45 -9.92 -27.00
C MET A 39 3.18 -8.48 -27.43
N SER A 40 2.04 -8.25 -28.07
CA SER A 40 1.56 -6.92 -28.40
C SER A 40 0.73 -6.35 -27.25
N ILE A 41 1.14 -5.21 -26.72
CA ILE A 41 0.45 -4.50 -25.65
C ILE A 41 -0.57 -3.54 -26.28
N GLN A 42 -1.80 -3.53 -25.77
CA GLN A 42 -2.78 -2.54 -26.25
C GLN A 42 -2.42 -1.14 -25.76
N PRO A 43 -2.69 -0.08 -26.54
CA PRO A 43 -2.49 1.28 -26.09
C PRO A 43 -3.31 1.55 -24.82
N SER A 44 -2.73 2.24 -23.83
CA SER A 44 -3.40 2.56 -22.56
C SER A 44 -4.73 3.30 -22.72
N TRP A 45 -4.95 3.98 -23.86
CA TRP A 45 -6.21 4.63 -24.19
C TRP A 45 -7.38 3.65 -24.39
N SER A 46 -7.11 2.39 -24.72
CA SER A 46 -8.16 1.37 -24.89
C SER A 46 -8.92 1.07 -23.60
N VAL A 47 -8.26 1.22 -22.44
CA VAL A 47 -8.85 0.92 -21.13
C VAL A 47 -9.38 2.16 -20.39
N ARG A 48 -9.49 3.32 -21.06
CA ARG A 48 -9.89 4.59 -20.43
C ARG A 48 -11.23 4.55 -19.67
N TYR A 49 -12.22 3.82 -20.20
CA TYR A 49 -13.53 3.73 -19.56
C TYR A 49 -13.49 2.87 -18.30
N VAL A 50 -12.69 1.81 -18.31
CA VAL A 50 -12.43 1.01 -17.10
C VAL A 50 -11.67 1.85 -16.08
N ALA A 51 -10.69 2.63 -16.53
CA ALA A 51 -9.94 3.55 -15.68
C ALA A 51 -10.83 4.61 -15.03
N LEU A 52 -11.89 5.07 -15.73
CA LEU A 52 -12.89 6.00 -15.22
C LEU A 52 -13.82 5.33 -14.20
N ILE A 53 -14.36 4.15 -14.51
CA ILE A 53 -15.28 3.45 -13.59
C ILE A 53 -14.57 3.08 -12.29
N THR A 54 -13.33 2.60 -12.41
CA THR A 54 -12.52 2.21 -11.25
C THR A 54 -11.93 3.40 -10.50
N SER A 55 -12.01 4.64 -11.02
CA SER A 55 -11.55 5.82 -10.26
C SER A 55 -12.39 6.10 -9.02
N ILE A 56 -13.58 5.50 -8.90
CA ILE A 56 -14.39 5.55 -7.67
C ILE A 56 -13.62 4.98 -6.46
N GLU A 57 -12.65 4.09 -6.71
CA GLU A 57 -11.76 3.50 -5.71
C GLU A 57 -11.04 4.58 -4.88
N TYR A 58 -10.58 5.66 -5.53
CA TYR A 58 -9.93 6.79 -4.88
C TYR A 58 -10.85 7.48 -3.86
N GLY A 59 -12.06 7.81 -4.30
CA GLY A 59 -13.05 8.52 -3.49
C GLY A 59 -13.53 7.68 -2.32
N LEU A 60 -13.78 6.38 -2.55
CA LEU A 60 -14.17 5.44 -1.50
C LEU A 60 -13.03 5.25 -0.48
N GLY A 61 -11.79 5.03 -0.94
CA GLY A 61 -10.63 4.89 -0.07
C GLY A 61 -10.42 6.11 0.82
N ALA A 62 -10.49 7.32 0.25
CA ALA A 62 -10.33 8.56 1.00
C ALA A 62 -11.46 8.80 2.01
N THR A 63 -12.71 8.53 1.61
CA THR A 63 -13.88 8.70 2.48
C THR A 63 -13.82 7.76 3.69
N VAL A 64 -13.55 6.48 3.44
CA VAL A 64 -13.44 5.48 4.52
C VAL A 64 -12.24 5.75 5.41
N LEU A 65 -11.10 6.17 4.83
CA LEU A 65 -9.93 6.57 5.62
C LEU A 65 -10.25 7.73 6.55
N TYR A 66 -10.95 8.76 6.06
CA TYR A 66 -11.36 9.90 6.89
C TYR A 66 -12.32 9.50 8.01
N MET A 67 -13.34 8.68 7.70
CA MET A 67 -14.28 8.14 8.70
C MET A 67 -13.54 7.39 9.81
N LEU A 68 -12.64 6.47 9.45
CA LEU A 68 -11.89 5.67 10.44
C LEU A 68 -10.82 6.47 11.18
N ALA A 69 -10.24 7.51 10.56
CA ALA A 69 -9.37 8.44 11.25
C ALA A 69 -10.14 9.19 12.35
N ARG A 70 -11.40 9.55 12.11
CA ARG A 70 -12.29 10.18 13.09
C ARG A 70 -12.67 9.23 14.23
N GLU A 71 -13.00 7.98 13.90
CA GLU A 71 -13.51 6.98 14.85
C GLU A 71 -12.42 6.12 15.50
N LYS A 72 -11.14 6.43 15.27
CA LYS A 72 -9.95 5.67 15.69
C LYS A 72 -9.91 4.25 15.14
N LEU A 73 -9.24 4.09 14.00
CA LEU A 73 -8.87 2.81 13.37
C LEU A 73 -8.22 1.77 14.32
N ILE A 74 -7.63 2.20 15.45
CA ILE A 74 -6.96 1.36 16.45
C ILE A 74 -7.92 0.46 17.24
N ILE A 75 -9.22 0.75 17.26
CA ILE A 75 -10.22 -0.05 18.01
C ILE A 75 -10.27 -1.50 17.50
N PHE A 76 -9.96 -1.74 16.24
CA PHE A 76 -10.02 -3.07 15.61
C PHE A 76 -8.83 -3.98 15.96
N GLY A 77 -7.84 -3.49 16.72
CA GLY A 77 -6.62 -4.19 17.07
C GLY A 77 -5.55 -4.16 15.97
N ARG A 78 -4.27 -4.27 16.38
CA ARG A 78 -3.06 -4.07 15.54
C ARG A 78 -3.11 -4.71 14.16
N MET A 79 -3.41 -6.00 14.11
CA MET A 79 -3.33 -6.77 12.86
C MET A 79 -4.45 -6.38 11.90
N LYS A 80 -5.69 -6.24 12.39
CA LYS A 80 -6.82 -5.81 11.56
C LYS A 80 -6.62 -4.37 11.11
N ALA A 81 -6.19 -3.48 12.00
CA ALA A 81 -5.82 -2.11 11.68
C ALA A 81 -4.77 -2.07 10.55
N THR A 82 -3.75 -2.92 10.61
CA THR A 82 -2.70 -2.99 9.57
C THR A 82 -3.25 -3.34 8.20
N ILE A 83 -4.09 -4.37 8.14
CA ILE A 83 -4.70 -4.81 6.88
C ILE A 83 -5.65 -3.75 6.34
N ILE A 84 -6.53 -3.20 7.19
CA ILE A 84 -7.49 -2.16 6.80
C ILE A 84 -6.75 -0.93 6.28
N PHE A 85 -5.75 -0.45 7.02
CA PHE A 85 -4.99 0.74 6.64
C PHE A 85 -4.20 0.52 5.35
N SER A 86 -3.61 -0.66 5.16
CA SER A 86 -2.94 -1.02 3.90
C SER A 86 -3.90 -0.99 2.71
N VAL A 87 -5.07 -1.62 2.85
CA VAL A 87 -6.10 -1.63 1.78
C VAL A 87 -6.56 -0.21 1.44
N LEU A 88 -6.76 0.64 2.45
CA LEU A 88 -7.15 2.04 2.24
C LEU A 88 -6.06 2.84 1.53
N LEU A 89 -4.79 2.68 1.93
CA LEU A 89 -3.67 3.32 1.25
C LEU A 89 -3.57 2.84 -0.21
N MET A 90 -3.70 1.54 -0.46
CA MET A 90 -3.70 1.00 -1.81
C MET A 90 -4.87 1.54 -2.65
N ALA A 91 -6.06 1.65 -2.08
CA ALA A 91 -7.23 2.21 -2.76
C ALA A 91 -7.06 3.71 -3.10
N ILE A 92 -6.52 4.50 -2.17
CA ILE A 92 -6.24 5.93 -2.40
C ILE A 92 -5.15 6.15 -3.47
N HIS A 93 -4.28 5.17 -3.69
CA HIS A 93 -3.30 5.20 -4.78
C HIS A 93 -3.78 4.47 -6.03
N GLY A 94 -4.99 3.88 -6.01
CA GLY A 94 -5.56 3.10 -7.12
C GLY A 94 -4.76 1.84 -7.45
N ALA A 95 -3.93 1.39 -6.50
CA ALA A 95 -3.09 0.22 -6.64
C ALA A 95 -3.82 -1.06 -6.21
N PHE A 96 -4.99 -0.96 -5.56
CA PHE A 96 -5.68 -2.12 -5.02
C PHE A 96 -6.41 -2.93 -6.11
N VAL A 97 -7.37 -2.34 -6.82
CA VAL A 97 -8.11 -3.01 -7.90
C VAL A 97 -7.90 -2.34 -9.25
N ARG A 98 -7.90 -1.00 -9.31
CA ARG A 98 -7.81 -0.26 -10.57
C ARG A 98 -6.58 -0.63 -11.37
N GLN A 99 -5.39 -0.52 -10.79
CA GLN A 99 -4.14 -0.79 -11.49
C GLN A 99 -4.01 -2.26 -11.97
N PRO A 100 -4.22 -3.29 -11.13
CA PRO A 100 -4.20 -4.68 -11.58
C PRO A 100 -5.18 -4.96 -12.73
N LEU A 101 -6.39 -4.41 -12.65
CA LEU A 101 -7.40 -4.61 -13.70
C LEU A 101 -6.96 -3.95 -15.01
N MET A 102 -6.44 -2.72 -14.97
CA MET A 102 -5.93 -2.05 -16.15
C MET A 102 -4.74 -2.79 -16.78
N ASP A 103 -3.78 -3.22 -15.96
CA ASP A 103 -2.60 -3.95 -16.44
C ASP A 103 -3.01 -5.26 -17.15
N PHE A 104 -3.99 -5.99 -16.58
CA PHE A 104 -4.54 -7.19 -17.22
C PHE A 104 -5.24 -6.89 -18.54
N LEU A 105 -6.10 -5.87 -18.59
CA LEU A 105 -6.88 -5.54 -19.79
C LEU A 105 -6.04 -4.96 -20.93
N ILE A 106 -4.89 -4.37 -20.60
CA ILE A 106 -3.90 -3.89 -21.58
C ILE A 106 -3.15 -5.06 -22.26
N GLY A 107 -3.29 -6.29 -21.73
CA GLY A 107 -2.77 -7.52 -22.31
C GLY A 107 -1.63 -8.14 -21.53
N ASN A 108 -1.34 -7.69 -20.31
CA ASN A 108 -0.32 -8.33 -19.49
C ASN A 108 -0.83 -9.70 -19.00
N PRO A 109 0.00 -10.76 -19.06
CA PRO A 109 -0.32 -12.04 -18.47
C PRO A 109 -0.63 -11.91 -16.98
N ILE A 110 -1.54 -12.74 -16.47
CA ILE A 110 -2.01 -12.66 -15.09
C ILE A 110 -0.86 -12.78 -14.07
N HIS A 111 0.16 -13.62 -14.35
CA HIS A 111 1.32 -13.75 -13.47
C HIS A 111 2.17 -12.48 -13.44
N VAL A 112 2.30 -11.78 -14.57
CA VAL A 112 3.00 -10.49 -14.64
C VAL A 112 2.25 -9.43 -13.84
N VAL A 113 0.92 -9.35 -14.02
CA VAL A 113 0.05 -8.42 -13.29
C VAL A 113 0.15 -8.64 -11.78
N VAL A 114 0.06 -9.91 -11.33
CA VAL A 114 0.13 -10.27 -9.91
C VAL A 114 1.49 -9.94 -9.33
N VAL A 115 2.59 -10.23 -10.02
CA VAL A 115 3.94 -9.91 -9.51
C VAL A 115 4.14 -8.39 -9.44
N GLN A 116 3.84 -7.67 -10.53
CA GLN A 116 4.03 -6.21 -10.58
C GLN A 116 3.21 -5.48 -9.52
N ASN A 117 1.93 -5.81 -9.39
CA ASN A 117 1.06 -5.18 -8.40
C ASN A 117 1.29 -5.74 -6.99
N GLY A 118 1.74 -7.00 -6.87
CA GLY A 118 2.13 -7.60 -5.60
C GLY A 118 3.27 -6.86 -4.92
N PHE A 119 4.27 -6.36 -5.67
CA PHE A 119 5.29 -5.48 -5.10
C PHE A 119 4.71 -4.16 -4.58
N LYS A 120 3.77 -3.55 -5.31
CA LYS A 120 3.07 -2.33 -4.85
C LYS A 120 2.28 -2.62 -3.57
N TRP A 121 1.58 -3.75 -3.50
CA TRP A 121 0.83 -4.16 -2.31
C TRP A 121 1.75 -4.39 -1.11
N LEU A 122 2.90 -5.02 -1.34
CA LEU A 122 3.89 -5.28 -0.30
C LEU A 122 4.44 -3.98 0.31
N VAL A 123 4.74 -2.98 -0.51
CA VAL A 123 5.16 -1.63 -0.04
C VAL A 123 4.13 -1.06 0.94
N TRP A 124 2.85 -1.02 0.55
CA TRP A 124 1.80 -0.45 1.39
C TRP A 124 1.51 -1.27 2.65
N LEU A 125 1.63 -2.59 2.56
CA LEU A 125 1.49 -3.49 3.70
C LEU A 125 2.60 -3.30 4.73
N LEU A 126 3.86 -3.24 4.30
CA LEU A 126 5.01 -3.01 5.18
C LEU A 126 4.96 -1.63 5.84
N MET A 127 4.65 -0.59 5.05
CA MET A 127 4.45 0.76 5.55
C MET A 127 3.39 0.77 6.66
N SER A 128 2.23 0.18 6.40
CA SER A 128 1.11 0.13 7.34
C SER A 128 1.46 -0.62 8.62
N LEU A 129 2.15 -1.76 8.49
CA LEU A 129 2.55 -2.59 9.61
C LEU A 129 3.47 -1.81 10.56
N ILE A 130 4.50 -1.17 10.03
CA ILE A 130 5.48 -0.43 10.84
C ILE A 130 4.85 0.80 11.46
N VAL A 131 4.03 1.54 10.72
CA VAL A 131 3.32 2.72 11.25
C VAL A 131 2.42 2.32 12.41
N ILE A 132 1.59 1.29 12.27
CA ILE A 132 0.61 0.91 13.30
C ILE A 132 1.30 0.27 14.51
N VAL A 133 2.21 -0.67 14.30
CA VAL A 133 2.96 -1.31 15.40
C VAL A 133 3.85 -0.28 16.11
N GLY A 134 4.54 0.58 15.37
CA GLY A 134 5.38 1.65 15.92
C GLY A 134 4.56 2.66 16.71
N TYR A 135 3.46 3.15 16.14
CA TYR A 135 2.57 4.11 16.79
C TYR A 135 1.98 3.56 18.09
N GLU A 136 1.49 2.32 18.08
CA GLU A 136 0.96 1.69 19.28
C GLU A 136 2.03 1.41 20.33
N SER A 137 3.25 1.04 19.91
CA SER A 137 4.35 0.77 20.84
C SER A 137 4.73 2.04 21.60
N VAL A 138 4.90 3.16 20.91
CA VAL A 138 5.17 4.47 21.54
C VAL A 138 4.07 4.86 22.54
N ASN A 139 2.81 4.54 22.25
CA ASN A 139 1.69 4.85 23.13
C ASN A 139 1.57 3.90 24.33
N ARG A 140 1.86 2.60 24.16
CA ARG A 140 1.88 1.63 25.28
C ARG A 140 3.04 1.86 26.25
N PHE A 141 4.21 2.29 25.76
CA PHE A 141 5.35 2.64 26.61
C PHE A 141 4.97 3.72 27.65
N LYS A 142 4.12 4.68 27.27
CA LYS A 142 3.63 5.70 28.21
C LYS A 142 2.67 5.14 29.25
N TYR A 143 1.79 4.20 28.89
CA TYR A 143 0.88 3.61 29.87
C TYR A 143 1.65 2.86 30.96
N LYS A 144 2.72 2.13 30.60
CA LYS A 144 3.60 1.51 31.61
C LYS A 144 4.42 2.54 32.40
N ALA A 145 4.98 3.57 31.74
CA ALA A 145 5.76 4.61 32.41
C ALA A 145 4.93 5.49 33.37
N ASN A 146 3.63 5.67 33.12
CA ASN A 146 2.73 6.44 33.99
C ASN A 146 2.07 5.58 35.09
N VAL A 147 2.09 4.25 34.97
CA VAL A 147 1.43 3.34 35.93
C VAL A 147 2.44 2.68 36.89
N GLY A 148 3.73 2.95 36.74
CA GLY A 148 4.72 2.71 37.80
C GLY A 148 4.78 1.27 38.29
N VAL A 149 5.57 0.45 37.60
CA VAL A 149 6.41 -0.57 38.25
C VAL A 149 7.81 -0.40 37.70
#